data_AF-A0A950PTG2-F1
#
_entry.id   AF-A0A950PTG2-F1
#
_cell.length_a   1.000
_cell.length_b   1.000
_cell.length_c   1.000
_cell.angle_alpha   90.00
_cell.angle_beta   90.00
_cell.angle_gamma   90.00
#
_symmetry.space_group_name_H-M   'P 1'
#
loop_
_entity.id
_entity.type
_entity.pdbx_description
1 polymer ?
#
loop_
_entity_poly.entity_id
_entity_poly.type
_entity_poly.pdbx_seq_one_letter_code
_entity_poly.pdbx_strand_id
1 'polypeptide(L)' 'NLSHRAQPVELDLSQYEGRTPVELLGRVEFPKIGELPYFITLEGYGFFWFELD' A
#
# COMPACT_ATOMS: atom_id res chain seq x y z
N ASN A 1 5.55 4.10 -8.71
CA ASN A 1 4.76 4.21 -9.96
C ASN A 1 5.71 4.65 -11.08
N LEU A 2 5.84 3.89 -12.17
CA LEU A 2 6.71 4.29 -13.30
C LEU A 2 5.98 5.17 -14.34
N SER A 3 4.67 5.33 -14.21
CA SER A 3 3.85 6.23 -15.03
C SER A 3 3.86 7.65 -14.47
N HIS A 4 3.75 8.64 -15.36
CA HIS A 4 3.49 10.04 -14.98
C HIS A 4 2.04 10.30 -14.56
N ARG A 5 1.15 9.31 -14.71
CA ARG A 5 -0.27 9.40 -14.33
C ARG A 5 -0.54 8.61 -13.07
N ALA A 6 -1.61 8.97 -12.37
CA ALA A 6 -2.13 8.13 -11.30
C ALA A 6 -2.42 6.72 -11.82
N GLN A 7 -2.04 5.71 -11.05
CA GLN A 7 -2.26 4.29 -11.39
C GLN A 7 -2.88 3.56 -10.20
N PRO A 8 -3.98 2.82 -10.41
CA PRO A 8 -4.46 1.86 -9.44
C PRO A 8 -3.59 0.60 -9.47
N VAL A 9 -3.39 -0.03 -8.33
CA VAL A 9 -2.74 -1.36 -8.21
C VAL A 9 -3.45 -2.19 -7.15
N GLU A 10 -3.61 -3.47 -7.44
CA GLU A 10 -3.99 -4.49 -6.48
C GLU A 10 -2.75 -5.31 -6.13
N LEU A 11 -2.43 -5.39 -4.84
CA LEU A 11 -1.28 -6.15 -4.34
C LEU A 11 -1.77 -7.41 -3.63
N ASP A 12 -1.20 -8.56 -4.00
CA ASP A 12 -1.37 -9.78 -3.20
C ASP A 12 -0.48 -9.68 -1.95
N LEU A 13 -1.11 -9.33 -0.84
CA LEU A 13 -0.50 -9.25 0.48
C LEU A 13 -1.04 -10.32 1.43
N SER A 14 -1.71 -11.36 0.91
CA SER A 14 -2.37 -12.40 1.71
C SER A 14 -1.45 -13.05 2.76
N GLN A 15 -0.15 -13.21 2.44
CA GLN A 15 0.87 -13.71 3.38
C GLN A 15 1.08 -12.83 4.63
N TYR A 16 0.59 -11.59 4.62
CA TYR A 16 0.70 -10.61 5.70
C TYR A 16 -0.67 -10.27 6.31
N GLU A 17 -1.68 -11.12 6.12
CA GLU A 17 -3.01 -10.93 6.69
C GLU A 17 -2.94 -10.62 8.20
N GLY A 18 -3.75 -9.66 8.62
CA GLY A 18 -3.81 -9.22 10.01
C GLY A 18 -2.80 -8.15 10.39
N ARG A 19 -1.78 -7.86 9.55
CA ARG A 19 -0.82 -6.77 9.77
C ARG A 19 -1.35 -5.41 9.34
N THR A 20 -0.85 -4.36 9.95
CA THR A 20 -1.20 -2.97 9.62
C THR A 20 -0.03 -2.31 8.88
N PRO A 21 -0.21 -1.89 7.60
CA PRO A 21 0.80 -1.11 6.91
C PRO A 21 0.88 0.30 7.50
N VAL A 22 2.09 0.71 7.89
CA VAL A 22 2.35 2.06 8.39
C VAL A 22 3.27 2.78 7.43
N GLU A 23 2.82 3.89 6.87
CA GLU A 23 3.59 4.72 5.94
C GLU A 23 4.75 5.40 6.69
N LEU A 24 5.98 5.24 6.19
CA LEU A 24 7.19 5.57 6.94
C LEU A 24 7.49 7.08 7.08
N LEU A 25 7.05 7.92 6.16
CA LEU A 25 7.30 9.37 6.18
C LEU A 25 6.40 10.10 7.19
N GLY A 26 5.11 9.79 7.16
CA GLY A 26 4.05 10.42 7.93
C GLY A 26 3.55 9.60 9.11
N ARG A 27 4.02 8.35 9.27
CA ARG A 27 3.56 7.41 10.31
C ARG A 27 2.05 7.17 10.25
N VAL A 28 1.48 7.21 9.04
CA VAL A 28 0.05 7.07 8.83
C VAL A 28 -0.28 5.58 8.69
N GLU A 29 -1.20 5.11 9.54
CA GLU A 29 -1.76 3.76 9.44
C GLU A 29 -2.69 3.67 8.23
N PHE A 30 -2.45 2.67 7.40
CA PHE A 30 -3.34 2.27 6.33
C PHE A 30 -4.29 1.16 6.81
N PRO A 31 -5.38 0.87 6.10
CA PRO A 31 -6.26 -0.25 6.44
C PRO A 31 -5.49 -1.55 6.66
N LYS A 32 -5.91 -2.33 7.66
CA LYS A 32 -5.33 -3.66 7.94
C LYS A 32 -5.45 -4.57 6.73
N ILE A 33 -4.42 -5.39 6.49
CA ILE A 33 -4.41 -6.38 5.42
C ILE A 33 -5.41 -7.49 5.76
N GLY A 34 -6.32 -7.78 4.83
CA GLY A 34 -7.28 -8.88 4.92
C GLY A 34 -7.07 -9.92 3.81
N GLU A 35 -8.09 -10.73 3.56
CA GLU A 35 -8.05 -11.80 2.56
C GLU A 35 -8.16 -11.31 1.09
N LEU A 36 -8.63 -10.08 0.88
CA LEU A 36 -8.80 -9.49 -0.46
C LEU A 36 -7.52 -8.79 -0.94
N PRO A 37 -7.31 -8.66 -2.26
CA PRO A 37 -6.21 -7.88 -2.80
C PRO A 37 -6.17 -6.46 -2.24
N TYR A 38 -4.98 -6.02 -1.87
CA TYR A 38 -4.78 -4.73 -1.22
C TYR A 38 -4.70 -3.62 -2.26
N PHE A 39 -5.74 -2.79 -2.33
CA PHE A 39 -5.86 -1.75 -3.35
C PHE A 39 -5.22 -0.43 -2.92
N ILE A 40 -4.35 0.12 -3.77
CA ILE A 40 -3.73 1.43 -3.59
C ILE A 40 -3.76 2.20 -4.91
N THR A 41 -3.97 3.52 -4.83
CA THR A 41 -3.72 4.43 -5.96
C THR A 41 -2.43 5.19 -5.71
N LEU A 42 -1.48 5.10 -6.64
CA LEU A 42 -0.24 5.88 -6.59
C LEU A 42 -0.37 7.07 -7.54
N GLU A 43 0.03 8.26 -7.08
CA GLU A 43 0.22 9.41 -7.95
C GLU A 43 1.32 9.15 -9.00
N GLY A 44 1.40 10.00 -10.03
CA GLY A 44 2.42 9.91 -11.07
C GLY A 44 3.83 9.98 -10.47
N TYR A 45 4.69 9.03 -10.80
CA TYR A 45 6.03 8.86 -10.21
C TYR A 45 6.08 8.70 -8.68
N GLY A 46 4.92 8.59 -8.02
CA GLY A 46 4.81 8.42 -6.58
C GLY A 46 5.24 7.04 -6.12
N PHE A 47 5.59 6.95 -4.84
CA PHE A 47 5.88 5.70 -4.15
C PHE A 47 5.33 5.77 -2.72
N PHE A 48 5.02 4.61 -2.15
CA PHE A 48 4.80 4.44 -0.72
C PHE A 48 5.86 3.50 -0.17
N TRP A 49 6.23 3.69 1.09
CA TRP A 49 7.09 2.78 1.81
C TRP A 49 6.41 2.43 3.14
N PHE A 50 6.11 1.14 3.32
CA PHE A 50 5.38 0.65 4.47
C PHE A 50 6.27 -0.20 5.38
N GLU A 51 6.11 -0.03 6.68
CA GLU A 51 6.42 -1.04 7.70
C GLU A 51 5.18 -1.87 7.97
N LEU A 52 5.35 -3.18 8.22
CA LEU A 52 4.24 -4.10 8.52
C LEU A 52 4.35 -4.56 9.97
N ASP A 53 3.58 -3.92 10.84
CA ASP A 53 3.40 -4.30 12.26
C ASP A 53 2.35 -5.42 12.39
#